data_AF-A0A438XNQ7-F1
#
_entry.id   AF-A0A438XNQ7-F1
#
_cell.length_a   1.000
_cell.length_b   1.000
_cell.length_c   1.000
_cell.angle_alpha   90.00
_cell.angle_beta   90.00
_cell.angle_gamma   90.00
#
_symmetry.space_group_name_H-M   'P 1'
#
loop_
_entity.id
_entity.type
_entity.pdbx_description
1 polymer ?
#
loop_
_entity_poly.entity_id
_entity_poly.type
_entity_poly.pdbx_seq_one_letter_code
_entity_poly.pdbx_strand_id
1 'polypeptide(L)'
;YRFLWGEFCDWFIEFSKVENEAIDELGSVLKEALKLLHPFMPFISESLYHKLSNTELENTHSIMVMPYPKDLAQDEKLEHEFEVIKDCIVSLRRLKIMLETPPIVLKEASVGLREKIENTERLQNYAQKLAKLEKVSVITYKPLKSVSDVGEFCQTYANLENLDLSPLVARLKKQLEKLEKEKLKLNLHNENFVKNAPKSVLEKAKESLKTLLEKEGKIKQELDLLEQP
;
A
#
# COMPACT_ATOMS: atom_id res chain seq x y z
N TYR A 1 2.75 -5.71 -17.62
CA TYR A 1 2.06 -4.73 -16.76
C TYR A 1 2.37 -4.96 -15.29
N ARG A 2 1.98 -6.11 -14.68
CA ARG A 2 2.21 -6.42 -13.25
C ARG A 2 3.65 -6.15 -12.79
N PHE A 3 4.65 -6.65 -13.51
CA PHE A 3 6.06 -6.40 -13.18
C PHE A 3 6.43 -4.90 -13.20
N LEU A 4 6.28 -4.23 -14.36
CA LEU A 4 6.69 -2.83 -14.52
C LEU A 4 6.00 -1.89 -13.53
N TRP A 5 4.70 -2.08 -13.29
CA TRP A 5 3.96 -1.20 -12.39
C TRP A 5 4.07 -1.64 -10.93
N GLY A 6 3.65 -2.87 -10.64
CA GLY A 6 3.49 -3.36 -9.28
C GLY A 6 4.78 -3.78 -8.57
N GLU A 7 5.85 -4.15 -9.30
CA GLU A 7 7.13 -4.52 -8.68
C GLU A 7 8.18 -3.43 -8.91
N PHE A 8 8.40 -3.03 -10.16
CA PHE A 8 9.47 -2.10 -10.51
C PHE A 8 9.16 -0.67 -10.04
N CYS A 9 8.01 -0.10 -10.43
CA CYS A 9 7.66 1.27 -10.05
C CYS A 9 7.25 1.40 -8.58
N ASP A 10 6.33 0.54 -8.11
CA ASP A 10 5.76 0.66 -6.76
C ASP A 10 6.76 0.34 -5.63
N TRP A 11 7.73 -0.55 -5.90
CA TRP A 11 8.68 -1.03 -4.89
C TRP A 11 10.14 -0.79 -5.24
N PHE A 12 10.63 -1.31 -6.37
CA PHE A 12 12.07 -1.30 -6.65
C PHE A 12 12.65 0.12 -6.76
N ILE A 13 11.96 1.03 -7.47
CA ILE A 13 12.32 2.46 -7.51
C ILE A 13 12.28 3.10 -6.12
N GLU A 14 11.33 2.73 -5.27
CA GLU A 14 11.22 3.32 -3.92
C GLU A 14 12.32 2.81 -2.99
N PHE A 15 12.71 1.53 -3.09
CA PHE A 15 13.83 0.97 -2.37
C PHE A 15 15.17 1.57 -2.84
N SER A 16 15.36 1.79 -4.14
CA SER A 16 16.59 2.40 -4.66
C SER A 16 16.79 3.85 -4.21
N LYS A 17 15.72 4.58 -3.86
CA LYS A 17 15.84 5.92 -3.23
C LYS A 17 16.38 5.87 -1.80
N VAL A 18 16.30 4.71 -1.16
CA VAL A 18 16.84 4.51 0.18
C VAL A 18 18.34 4.28 0.11
N GLU A 19 18.79 3.52 -0.89
CA GLU A 19 20.16 3.09 -1.14
C GLU A 19 20.66 3.68 -2.47
N ASN A 20 21.31 4.84 -2.41
CA ASN A 20 21.77 5.58 -3.60
C ASN A 20 22.72 4.79 -4.53
N GLU A 21 23.27 3.67 -4.07
CA GLU A 21 24.20 2.83 -4.82
C GLU A 21 23.49 1.97 -5.89
N ALA A 22 22.16 1.85 -5.86
CA ALA A 22 21.39 0.93 -6.73
C ALA A 22 20.94 1.50 -8.10
N ILE A 23 21.50 2.64 -8.54
CA ILE A 23 21.04 3.34 -9.76
C ILE A 23 21.39 2.54 -11.02
N ASP A 24 22.55 1.88 -11.05
CA ASP A 24 23.01 1.13 -12.21
C ASP A 24 22.19 -0.15 -12.40
N GLU A 25 21.86 -0.85 -11.29
CA GLU A 25 20.96 -1.99 -11.26
C GLU A 25 19.57 -1.60 -11.77
N LEU A 26 19.07 -0.44 -11.35
CA LEU A 26 17.77 0.07 -11.77
C LEU A 26 17.72 0.30 -13.29
N GLY A 27 18.77 0.92 -13.85
CA GLY A 27 18.91 1.11 -15.28
C GLY A 27 19.01 -0.21 -16.04
N SER A 28 19.77 -1.17 -15.50
CA SER A 28 19.93 -2.52 -16.09
C SER A 28 18.61 -3.28 -16.15
N VAL A 29 17.88 -3.34 -15.04
CA VAL A 29 16.56 -3.99 -14.97
C VAL A 29 15.55 -3.32 -15.89
N LEU A 30 15.53 -1.98 -15.94
CA LEU A 30 14.66 -1.24 -16.85
C LEU A 30 14.96 -1.57 -18.31
N LYS A 31 16.24 -1.66 -18.70
CA LYS A 31 16.63 -2.03 -20.08
C LYS A 31 16.10 -3.40 -20.48
N GLU A 32 16.21 -4.41 -19.63
CA GLU A 32 15.65 -5.74 -19.92
C GLU A 32 14.11 -5.70 -19.96
N ALA A 33 13.48 -4.94 -19.06
CA ALA A 33 12.03 -4.75 -19.05
C ALA A 33 11.51 -4.08 -20.33
N LEU A 34 12.26 -3.13 -20.91
CA LEU A 34 11.94 -2.49 -22.18
C LEU A 34 12.01 -3.48 -23.35
N LYS A 35 12.96 -4.42 -23.34
CA LYS A 35 13.00 -5.52 -24.34
C LYS A 35 11.77 -6.41 -24.24
N LEU A 36 11.33 -6.76 -23.03
CA LEU A 36 10.09 -7.52 -22.81
C LEU A 36 8.85 -6.75 -23.29
N LEU A 37 8.85 -5.43 -23.14
CA LEU A 37 7.73 -4.55 -23.53
C LEU A 37 7.67 -4.29 -25.04
N HIS A 38 8.80 -4.39 -25.73
CA HIS A 38 8.94 -3.97 -27.13
C HIS A 38 7.94 -4.59 -28.12
N PRO A 39 7.60 -5.90 -28.03
CA PRO A 39 6.57 -6.49 -28.89
C PRO A 39 5.19 -5.83 -28.79
N PHE A 40 4.90 -5.14 -27.69
CA PHE A 40 3.62 -4.48 -27.43
C PHE A 40 3.67 -2.97 -27.64
N MET A 41 4.79 -2.33 -27.30
CA MET A 41 4.95 -0.87 -27.34
C MET A 41 6.30 -0.49 -27.99
N PRO A 42 6.49 -0.74 -29.30
CA PRO A 42 7.81 -0.72 -29.93
C PRO A 42 8.44 0.68 -29.96
N PHE A 43 7.68 1.72 -30.30
CA PHE A 43 8.25 3.07 -30.45
C PHE A 43 8.77 3.66 -29.14
N ILE A 44 8.01 3.53 -28.05
CA ILE A 44 8.40 4.07 -26.75
C ILE A 44 9.49 3.24 -26.10
N SER A 45 9.45 1.91 -26.23
CA SER A 45 10.50 1.04 -25.68
C SER A 45 11.85 1.28 -26.38
N GLU A 46 11.85 1.40 -27.71
CA GLU A 46 13.03 1.74 -28.52
C GLU A 46 13.62 3.09 -28.08
N SER A 47 12.79 4.13 -28.02
CA SER A 47 13.22 5.47 -27.64
C SER A 47 13.82 5.51 -26.22
N LEU A 48 13.17 4.89 -25.25
CA LEU A 48 13.65 4.88 -23.86
C LEU A 48 14.94 4.06 -23.70
N TYR A 49 15.06 2.92 -24.38
CA TYR A 49 16.24 2.06 -24.28
C TYR A 49 17.48 2.76 -24.81
N HIS A 50 17.37 3.41 -25.97
CA HIS A 50 18.46 4.15 -26.57
C HIS A 50 18.85 5.36 -25.73
N LYS A 51 17.87 6.10 -25.19
CA LYS A 51 18.11 7.20 -24.24
C LYS A 51 18.85 6.74 -22.98
N LEU A 52 18.43 5.63 -22.38
CA LEU A 52 19.10 5.04 -21.20
C LEU A 52 20.51 4.55 -21.52
N SER A 53 20.73 4.06 -22.74
CA SER A 53 22.03 3.56 -23.17
C SER A 53 22.96 4.65 -23.71
N ASN A 54 22.49 5.89 -23.80
CA ASN A 54 23.18 7.00 -24.49
C ASN A 54 23.60 6.62 -25.92
N THR A 55 22.66 6.04 -26.68
CA THR A 55 22.83 5.58 -28.07
C THR A 55 21.68 6.08 -28.93
N GLU A 56 21.79 5.89 -30.24
CA GLU A 56 20.74 6.17 -31.22
C GLU A 56 20.57 5.00 -32.17
N LEU A 57 19.35 4.85 -32.71
CA LEU A 57 19.00 3.77 -33.64
C LEU A 57 19.84 3.81 -34.93
N GLU A 58 20.31 4.97 -35.34
CA GLU A 58 21.16 5.14 -36.53
C GLU A 58 22.55 4.51 -36.36
N ASN A 59 23.03 4.44 -35.11
CA ASN A 59 24.40 4.03 -34.78
C ASN A 59 24.48 2.69 -34.04
N THR A 60 23.33 2.09 -33.70
CA THR A 60 23.25 0.86 -32.91
C THR A 60 22.09 -0.04 -33.35
N HIS A 61 22.05 -1.27 -32.86
CA HIS A 61 20.99 -2.23 -33.21
C HIS A 61 19.66 -1.83 -32.56
N SER A 62 18.55 -2.00 -33.29
CA SER A 62 17.18 -1.93 -32.74
C SER A 62 16.94 -3.02 -31.71
N ILE A 63 16.15 -2.73 -30.67
CA ILE A 63 15.62 -3.76 -29.76
C ILE A 63 14.97 -4.93 -30.52
N MET A 64 14.31 -4.66 -31.65
CA MET A 64 13.60 -5.65 -32.47
C MET A 64 14.49 -6.82 -32.91
N VAL A 65 15.81 -6.61 -33.05
CA VAL A 65 16.77 -7.64 -33.48
C VAL A 65 17.70 -8.09 -32.34
N MET A 66 17.50 -7.58 -31.12
CA MET A 66 18.29 -7.98 -29.96
C MET A 66 17.85 -9.35 -29.40
N PRO A 67 18.74 -10.06 -28.70
CA PRO A 67 18.35 -11.25 -27.95
C PRO A 67 17.26 -10.94 -26.93
N TYR A 68 16.23 -11.78 -26.91
CA TYR A 68 15.20 -11.73 -25.89
C TYR A 68 15.79 -12.05 -24.50
N PRO A 69 15.33 -11.38 -23.42
CA PRO A 69 15.79 -11.68 -22.07
C PRO A 69 15.59 -13.15 -21.72
N LYS A 70 16.56 -13.73 -21.01
CA LYS A 70 16.52 -15.13 -20.56
C LYS A 70 16.27 -15.18 -19.06
N ASP A 71 15.75 -16.32 -18.60
CA ASP A 71 15.59 -16.57 -17.17
C ASP A 71 16.94 -16.56 -16.46
N LEU A 72 16.95 -15.93 -15.29
CA LEU A 72 18.10 -15.84 -14.39
C LEU A 72 17.85 -16.68 -13.14
N ALA A 73 18.90 -16.93 -12.38
CA ALA A 73 18.78 -17.56 -11.07
C ALA A 73 17.90 -16.69 -10.16
N GLN A 74 16.97 -17.33 -9.47
CA GLN A 74 16.11 -16.70 -8.47
C GLN A 74 16.72 -16.88 -7.09
N ASP A 75 16.60 -15.86 -6.26
CA ASP A 75 16.95 -15.94 -4.84
C ASP A 75 15.66 -15.93 -4.02
N GLU A 76 15.06 -17.11 -3.87
CA GLU A 76 13.77 -17.28 -3.17
C GLU A 76 13.83 -16.77 -1.71
N LYS A 77 15.00 -16.83 -1.07
CA LYS A 77 15.16 -16.34 0.30
C LYS A 77 15.08 -14.82 0.35
N LEU A 78 15.78 -14.16 -0.58
CA LEU A 78 15.76 -12.70 -0.68
C LEU A 78 14.38 -12.19 -1.12
N GLU A 79 13.74 -12.87 -2.07
CA GLU A 79 12.36 -12.56 -2.48
C GLU A 79 11.39 -12.62 -1.29
N HIS A 80 11.47 -13.69 -0.48
CA HIS A 80 10.66 -13.81 0.73
C HIS A 80 10.96 -12.73 1.77
N GLU A 81 12.24 -12.40 1.99
CA GLU A 81 12.63 -11.31 2.90
C GLU A 81 11.98 -9.98 2.47
N PHE A 82 12.01 -9.67 1.17
CA PHE A 82 11.38 -8.46 0.65
C PHE A 82 9.85 -8.50 0.73
N GLU A 83 9.20 -9.65 0.56
CA GLU A 83 7.74 -9.75 0.78
C GLU A 83 7.37 -9.45 2.24
N VAL A 84 8.13 -9.94 3.22
CA VAL A 84 7.95 -9.58 4.64
C VAL A 84 8.13 -8.08 4.85
N ILE A 85 9.16 -7.47 4.25
CA ILE A 85 9.41 -6.02 4.34
C ILE A 85 8.25 -5.22 3.73
N LYS A 86 7.77 -5.61 2.54
CA LYS A 86 6.64 -4.97 1.86
C LYS A 86 5.39 -5.02 2.74
N ASP A 87 5.05 -6.19 3.28
CA ASP A 87 3.88 -6.36 4.17
C ASP A 87 3.98 -5.47 5.42
N CYS A 88 5.16 -5.41 6.05
CA CYS A 88 5.41 -4.50 7.18
C CYS A 88 5.17 -3.03 6.80
N ILE A 89 5.68 -2.59 5.65
CA ILE A 89 5.52 -1.21 5.17
C ILE A 89 4.05 -0.91 4.89
N VAL A 90 3.32 -1.82 4.24
CA VAL A 90 1.89 -1.64 3.96
C VAL A 90 1.10 -1.57 5.28
N SER A 91 1.38 -2.46 6.23
CA SER A 91 0.76 -2.47 7.56
C SER A 91 1.01 -1.15 8.30
N LEU A 92 2.25 -0.65 8.31
CA LEU A 92 2.61 0.65 8.88
C LEU A 92 1.88 1.81 8.20
N ARG A 93 1.77 1.80 6.86
CA ARG A 93 1.03 2.82 6.10
C ARG A 93 -0.45 2.81 6.43
N ARG A 94 -1.08 1.63 6.55
CA ARG A 94 -2.49 1.51 6.96
C ARG A 94 -2.71 2.03 8.38
N LEU A 95 -1.87 1.61 9.32
CA LEU A 95 -1.89 2.08 10.71
C LEU A 95 -1.75 3.61 10.78
N LYS A 96 -0.82 4.16 10.00
CA LYS A 96 -0.60 5.60 9.90
C LYS A 96 -1.83 6.34 9.36
N ILE A 97 -2.42 5.87 8.25
CA ILE A 97 -3.64 6.47 7.68
C ILE A 97 -4.82 6.43 8.67
N MET A 98 -4.94 5.35 9.44
CA MET A 98 -5.98 5.20 10.45
C MET A 98 -5.86 6.26 11.56
N LEU A 99 -4.63 6.51 12.03
CA LEU A 99 -4.36 7.40 13.17
C LEU A 99 -4.16 8.88 12.77
N GLU A 100 -3.61 9.15 11.59
CA GLU A 100 -3.29 10.50 11.16
C GLU A 100 -4.56 11.31 10.87
N THR A 101 -4.84 12.24 11.75
CA THR A 101 -5.95 13.19 11.63
C THR A 101 -5.53 14.47 12.32
N PRO A 102 -5.50 15.63 11.65
CA PRO A 102 -5.07 16.88 12.27
C PRO A 102 -5.76 17.08 13.63
N PRO A 103 -4.99 17.30 14.73
CA PRO A 103 -3.55 17.57 14.81
C PRO A 103 -2.63 16.34 15.00
N ILE A 104 -3.18 15.13 15.02
CA ILE A 104 -2.47 13.87 15.26
C ILE A 104 -1.57 13.51 14.07
N VAL A 105 -0.27 13.40 14.32
CA VAL A 105 0.75 12.95 13.35
C VAL A 105 1.50 11.78 13.96
N LEU A 106 1.48 10.63 13.28
CA LEU A 106 2.21 9.45 13.75
C LEU A 106 3.66 9.55 13.31
N LYS A 107 4.57 9.69 14.28
CA LYS A 107 6.01 9.81 14.06
C LYS A 107 6.77 8.52 14.27
N GLU A 108 6.33 7.71 15.22
CA GLU A 108 6.99 6.47 15.61
C GLU A 108 6.01 5.32 15.60
N ALA A 109 6.50 4.14 15.21
CA ALA A 109 5.73 2.90 15.26
C ALA A 109 6.68 1.72 15.49
N SER A 110 6.10 0.56 15.81
CA SER A 110 6.84 -0.67 16.04
C SER A 110 6.29 -1.81 15.22
N VAL A 111 7.13 -2.79 14.91
CA VAL A 111 6.78 -3.98 14.13
C VAL A 111 7.10 -5.22 14.97
N GLY A 112 6.08 -6.02 15.25
CA GLY A 112 6.22 -7.37 15.75
C GLY A 112 6.21 -8.35 14.58
N LEU A 113 7.32 -9.03 14.34
CA LEU A 113 7.45 -10.00 13.26
C LEU A 113 6.92 -11.37 13.69
N ARG A 114 6.21 -12.06 12.81
CA ARG A 114 5.78 -13.46 13.00
C ARG A 114 6.82 -14.45 12.49
N GLU A 115 7.68 -14.00 11.58
CA GLU A 115 8.76 -14.77 11.00
C GLU A 115 10.09 -14.06 11.21
N LYS A 116 11.17 -14.83 11.31
CA LYS A 116 12.50 -14.26 11.50
C LYS A 116 13.06 -13.85 10.14
N ILE A 117 13.41 -12.57 10.01
CA ILE A 117 14.21 -12.06 8.89
C ILE A 117 15.67 -11.96 9.30
N GLU A 118 16.57 -12.07 8.34
CA GLU A 118 18.01 -12.02 8.60
C GLU A 118 18.46 -10.60 8.95
N ASN A 119 17.90 -9.57 8.29
CA ASN A 119 18.33 -8.19 8.48
C ASN A 119 17.17 -7.27 8.90
N THR A 120 16.98 -7.14 10.22
CA THR A 120 15.99 -6.21 10.77
C THR A 120 16.36 -4.74 10.56
N GLU A 121 17.64 -4.40 10.43
CA GLU A 121 18.07 -3.02 10.17
C GLU A 121 17.64 -2.56 8.77
N ARG A 122 17.74 -3.44 7.77
CA ARG A 122 17.23 -3.22 6.41
C ARG A 122 15.73 -2.93 6.43
N LEU A 123 14.95 -3.75 7.14
CA LEU A 123 13.53 -3.51 7.35
C LEU A 123 13.28 -2.12 7.94
N GLN A 124 14.00 -1.74 9.01
CA GLN A 124 13.81 -0.44 9.67
C GLN A 124 14.12 0.73 8.72
N ASN A 125 15.23 0.67 7.99
CA ASN A 125 15.65 1.72 7.07
C ASN A 125 14.63 1.96 5.95
N TYR A 126 14.16 0.89 5.31
CA TYR A 126 13.12 0.99 4.30
C TYR A 126 11.79 1.44 4.91
N ALA A 127 11.38 0.88 6.04
CA ALA A 127 10.11 1.21 6.69
C ALA A 127 10.04 2.68 7.12
N GLN A 128 11.11 3.25 7.69
CA GLN A 128 11.17 4.66 8.07
C GLN A 128 10.92 5.57 6.86
N LYS A 129 11.64 5.34 5.75
CA LYS A 129 11.50 6.17 4.54
C LYS A 129 10.16 5.94 3.84
N LEU A 130 9.79 4.68 3.58
CA LEU A 130 8.61 4.34 2.76
C LEU A 130 7.29 4.51 3.51
N ALA A 131 7.25 4.32 4.83
CA ALA A 131 6.07 4.66 5.66
C ALA A 131 6.09 6.12 6.15
N LYS A 132 7.16 6.87 5.88
CA LYS A 132 7.38 8.27 6.28
C LYS A 132 7.31 8.45 7.81
N LEU A 133 7.96 7.57 8.54
CA LEU A 133 8.04 7.60 10.00
C LEU A 133 9.44 8.07 10.42
N GLU A 134 9.52 8.84 11.49
CA GLU A 134 10.81 9.27 12.07
C GLU A 134 11.55 8.05 12.66
N LYS A 135 10.81 7.11 13.27
CA LYS A 135 11.39 5.92 13.89
C LYS A 135 10.51 4.68 13.70
N VAL A 136 11.15 3.57 13.36
CA VAL A 136 10.54 2.23 13.33
C VAL A 136 11.39 1.28 14.16
N SER A 137 10.80 0.62 15.15
CA SER A 137 11.46 -0.39 15.97
C SER A 137 10.90 -1.78 15.73
N VAL A 138 11.76 -2.79 15.72
CA VAL A 138 11.32 -4.20 15.75
C VAL A 138 11.20 -4.64 17.21
N ILE A 139 10.06 -5.21 17.58
CA ILE A 139 9.74 -5.60 18.95
C ILE A 139 9.31 -7.07 19.03
N THR A 140 9.45 -7.66 20.21
CA THR A 140 9.06 -9.06 20.48
C THR A 140 7.81 -9.17 21.36
N TYR A 141 7.32 -8.07 21.94
CA TYR A 141 6.15 -8.03 22.80
C TYR A 141 5.23 -6.86 22.43
N LYS A 142 3.92 -6.99 22.67
CA LYS A 142 2.95 -5.92 22.42
C LYS A 142 3.17 -4.74 23.39
N PRO A 143 3.29 -3.49 22.90
CA PRO A 143 3.37 -2.32 23.77
C PRO A 143 2.05 -2.09 24.52
N LEU A 144 2.12 -1.57 25.75
CA LEU A 144 0.95 -1.14 26.51
C LEU A 144 0.25 0.03 25.80
N LYS A 145 -1.09 0.10 25.89
CA LYS A 145 -1.91 1.17 25.29
C LYS A 145 -1.55 1.46 23.84
N SER A 146 -1.66 0.43 22.99
CA SER A 146 -1.30 0.52 21.58
C SER A 146 -2.43 0.09 20.67
N VAL A 147 -2.57 0.79 19.55
CA VAL A 147 -3.37 0.34 18.41
C VAL A 147 -2.48 -0.47 17.51
N SER A 148 -3.03 -1.55 16.95
CA SER A 148 -2.29 -2.39 16.02
C SER A 148 -3.01 -2.59 14.69
N ASP A 149 -2.22 -2.73 13.63
CA ASP A 149 -2.66 -3.28 12.35
C ASP A 149 -1.99 -4.64 12.12
N VAL A 150 -2.69 -5.54 11.45
CA VAL A 150 -2.23 -6.92 11.21
C VAL A 150 -1.91 -7.10 9.74
N GLY A 151 -0.65 -7.40 9.45
CA GLY A 151 -0.20 -7.92 8.17
C GLY A 151 -0.23 -9.45 8.13
N GLU A 152 0.21 -9.99 7.00
CA GLU A 152 0.40 -11.42 6.83
C GLU A 152 1.56 -11.92 7.72
N PHE A 153 2.72 -11.27 7.60
CA PHE A 153 3.97 -11.66 8.26
C PHE A 153 4.27 -10.84 9.52
N CYS A 154 3.46 -9.82 9.81
CA CYS A 154 3.73 -8.89 10.89
C CYS A 154 2.47 -8.41 11.60
N GLN A 155 2.69 -7.80 12.76
CA GLN A 155 1.71 -6.95 13.42
C GLN A 155 2.40 -5.65 13.80
N THR A 156 1.85 -4.53 13.36
CA THR A 156 2.44 -3.20 13.58
C THR A 156 1.70 -2.48 14.69
N TYR A 157 2.40 -1.68 15.48
CA TYR A 157 1.87 -1.03 16.69
C TYR A 157 2.21 0.46 16.70
N ALA A 158 1.25 1.26 17.16
CA ALA A 158 1.44 2.67 17.48
C ALA A 158 1.14 2.87 18.97
N ASN A 159 2.10 3.44 19.71
CA ASN A 159 1.91 3.75 21.13
C ASN A 159 1.03 5.00 21.27
N LEU A 160 -0.06 4.90 22.04
CA LEU A 160 -1.04 5.96 22.24
C LEU A 160 -0.78 6.80 23.49
N GLU A 161 0.19 6.47 24.34
CA GLU A 161 0.40 7.11 25.65
C GLU A 161 0.50 8.65 25.60
N ASN A 162 1.00 9.20 24.49
CA ASN A 162 1.18 10.64 24.31
C ASN A 162 0.26 11.25 23.23
N LEU A 163 -0.77 10.53 22.75
CA LEU A 163 -1.66 10.98 21.68
C LEU A 163 -3.07 11.23 22.24
N ASP A 164 -3.56 12.46 22.09
CA ASP A 164 -4.98 12.75 22.33
C ASP A 164 -5.82 12.24 21.14
N LEU A 165 -6.50 11.13 21.36
CA LEU A 165 -7.37 10.49 20.37
C LEU A 165 -8.79 11.06 20.35
N SER A 166 -9.14 11.96 21.26
CA SER A 166 -10.48 12.58 21.34
C SER A 166 -10.92 13.20 20.00
N PRO A 167 -10.07 13.92 19.25
CA PRO A 167 -10.43 14.46 17.94
C PRO A 167 -10.72 13.37 16.89
N LEU A 168 -9.95 12.27 16.92
CA LEU A 168 -10.13 11.15 16.00
C LEU A 168 -11.46 10.43 16.27
N VAL A 169 -11.73 10.09 17.54
CA VAL A 169 -12.97 9.45 17.97
C VAL A 169 -14.19 10.32 17.62
N ALA A 170 -14.13 11.63 17.90
CA ALA A 170 -15.20 12.57 17.57
C ALA A 170 -15.46 12.64 16.06
N ARG A 171 -14.41 12.63 15.24
CA ARG A 171 -14.52 12.63 13.77
C ARG A 171 -15.18 11.34 13.27
N LEU A 172 -14.73 10.17 13.76
CA LEU A 172 -15.27 8.87 13.37
C LEU A 172 -16.75 8.75 13.76
N LYS A 173 -17.13 9.18 14.98
CA LYS A 173 -18.54 9.24 15.41
C LYS A 173 -19.39 10.14 14.52
N LYS A 174 -18.88 11.33 14.15
CA LYS A 174 -19.57 12.24 13.21
C LYS A 174 -19.70 11.64 11.80
N GLN A 175 -18.74 10.86 11.35
CA GLN A 175 -18.83 10.15 10.07
C GLN A 175 -19.90 9.05 10.12
N LEU A 176 -20.00 8.29 11.22
CA LEU A 176 -21.08 7.32 11.42
C LEU A 176 -22.46 7.99 11.36
N GLU A 177 -22.66 9.10 12.07
CA GLU A 177 -23.93 9.85 12.03
C GLU A 177 -24.29 10.32 10.60
N LYS A 178 -23.28 10.72 9.80
CA LYS A 178 -23.50 11.11 8.40
C LYS A 178 -23.90 9.92 7.54
N LEU A 179 -23.23 8.78 7.70
CA LEU A 179 -23.56 7.55 6.98
C LEU A 179 -24.96 7.04 7.34
N GLU A 180 -25.35 7.09 8.61
CA GLU A 180 -26.71 6.74 9.04
C GLU A 180 -27.77 7.61 8.36
N LYS A 181 -27.53 8.94 8.29
CA LYS A 181 -28.42 9.86 7.56
C LYS A 181 -28.47 9.56 6.06
N GLU A 182 -27.36 9.18 5.44
CA GLU A 182 -27.32 8.78 4.02
C GLU A 182 -28.08 7.47 3.78
N LYS A 183 -27.97 6.48 4.68
CA LYS A 183 -28.74 5.24 4.60
C LYS A 183 -30.24 5.49 4.72
N LEU A 184 -30.66 6.39 5.61
CA LEU A 184 -32.06 6.78 5.73
C LEU A 184 -32.61 7.39 4.44
N LYS A 185 -31.82 8.20 3.73
CA LYS A 185 -32.20 8.82 2.44
C LYS A 185 -32.44 7.82 1.31
N LEU A 186 -31.90 6.60 1.39
CA LEU A 186 -32.14 5.57 0.39
C LEU A 186 -33.58 5.04 0.43
N ASN A 187 -34.37 5.38 1.46
CA ASN A 187 -35.79 5.04 1.61
C ASN A 187 -36.12 3.54 1.45
N LEU A 188 -35.13 2.66 1.54
CA LEU A 188 -35.30 1.21 1.41
C LEU A 188 -36.08 0.59 2.59
N HIS A 189 -36.25 1.33 3.68
CA HIS A 189 -37.11 0.96 4.81
C HIS A 189 -38.61 1.19 4.53
N ASN A 190 -38.97 1.94 3.48
CA ASN A 190 -40.35 2.23 3.13
C ASN A 190 -40.89 1.19 2.15
N GLU A 191 -41.80 0.33 2.60
CA GLU A 191 -42.38 -0.74 1.77
C GLU A 191 -43.06 -0.22 0.50
N ASN A 192 -43.65 0.98 0.52
CA ASN A 192 -44.28 1.57 -0.65
C ASN A 192 -43.26 2.00 -1.71
N PHE A 193 -42.07 2.41 -1.29
CA PHE A 193 -40.97 2.73 -2.21
C PHE A 193 -40.42 1.46 -2.86
N VAL A 194 -40.26 0.39 -2.07
CA VAL A 194 -39.77 -0.91 -2.59
C VAL A 194 -40.76 -1.55 -3.58
N LYS A 195 -42.07 -1.40 -3.33
CA LYS A 195 -43.12 -1.95 -4.20
C LYS A 195 -43.31 -1.17 -5.51
N ASN A 196 -43.11 0.15 -5.49
CA ASN A 196 -43.45 1.02 -6.63
C ASN A 196 -42.24 1.55 -7.42
N ALA A 197 -41.02 1.46 -6.90
CA ALA A 197 -39.85 2.00 -7.57
C ALA A 197 -39.42 1.12 -8.78
N PRO A 198 -38.91 1.74 -9.87
CA PRO A 198 -38.36 1.02 -11.00
C PRO A 198 -37.21 0.09 -10.58
N LYS A 199 -37.09 -1.09 -11.22
CA LYS A 199 -36.04 -2.09 -10.92
C LYS A 199 -34.63 -1.50 -10.94
N SER A 200 -34.32 -0.64 -11.92
CA SER A 200 -33.02 0.02 -12.05
C SER A 200 -32.68 0.98 -10.90
N VAL A 201 -33.70 1.60 -10.29
CA VAL A 201 -33.53 2.50 -9.13
C VAL A 201 -33.33 1.68 -7.85
N LEU A 202 -34.06 0.56 -7.71
CA LEU A 202 -33.91 -0.35 -6.57
C LEU A 202 -32.55 -1.02 -6.54
N GLU A 203 -32.01 -1.47 -7.68
CA GLU A 203 -30.68 -2.07 -7.74
C GLU A 203 -29.59 -1.07 -7.36
N LYS A 204 -29.62 0.15 -7.91
CA LYS A 204 -28.68 1.22 -7.52
C LYS A 204 -28.77 1.59 -6.05
N ALA A 205 -29.98 1.61 -5.47
CA ALA A 205 -30.17 1.88 -4.05
C ALA A 205 -29.61 0.74 -3.17
N LYS A 206 -29.77 -0.51 -3.57
CA LYS A 206 -29.19 -1.68 -2.87
C LYS A 206 -27.66 -1.70 -2.96
N GLU A 207 -27.10 -1.39 -4.12
CA GLU A 207 -25.65 -1.30 -4.31
C GLU A 207 -25.07 -0.15 -3.47
N SER A 208 -25.72 1.01 -3.49
CA SER A 208 -25.40 2.14 -2.60
C SER A 208 -25.47 1.72 -1.12
N LEU A 209 -26.51 1.00 -0.70
CA LEU A 209 -26.63 0.51 0.67
C LEU A 209 -25.47 -0.42 1.06
N LYS A 210 -25.09 -1.35 0.17
CA LYS A 210 -23.97 -2.26 0.39
C LYS A 210 -22.67 -1.49 0.61
N THR A 211 -22.35 -0.53 -0.26
CA THR A 211 -21.13 0.28 -0.12
C THR A 211 -21.14 1.15 1.15
N LEU A 212 -22.30 1.67 1.57
CA LEU A 212 -22.44 2.40 2.84
C LEU A 212 -22.25 1.49 4.07
N LEU A 213 -22.80 0.27 4.03
CA LEU A 213 -22.62 -0.73 5.10
C LEU A 213 -21.16 -1.16 5.25
N GLU A 214 -20.46 -1.37 4.12
CA GLU A 214 -19.03 -1.69 4.13
C GLU A 214 -18.19 -0.57 4.75
N LYS A 215 -18.49 0.70 4.42
CA LYS A 215 -17.83 1.86 5.02
C LYS A 215 -18.11 1.98 6.51
N GLU A 216 -19.36 1.78 6.91
CA GLU A 216 -19.76 1.83 8.32
C GLU A 216 -19.08 0.73 9.13
N GLY A 217 -18.99 -0.48 8.59
CA GLY A 217 -18.28 -1.60 9.21
C GLY A 217 -16.80 -1.29 9.47
N LYS A 218 -16.12 -0.67 8.50
CA LYS A 218 -14.72 -0.25 8.66
C LYS A 218 -14.55 0.79 9.78
N ILE A 219 -15.41 1.81 9.81
CA ILE A 219 -15.34 2.87 10.83
C ILE A 219 -15.63 2.29 12.23
N LYS A 220 -16.56 1.35 12.35
CA LYS A 220 -16.85 0.67 13.62
C LYS A 220 -15.65 -0.15 14.11
N GLN A 221 -15.00 -0.89 13.22
CA GLN A 221 -13.77 -1.62 13.54
C GLN A 221 -12.64 -0.69 14.01
N GLU A 222 -12.46 0.47 13.35
CA GLU A 222 -11.48 1.48 13.78
C GLU A 222 -11.80 2.04 15.18
N LEU A 223 -13.07 2.33 15.46
CA LEU A 223 -13.50 2.77 16.79
C LEU A 223 -13.27 1.70 17.86
N ASP A 224 -13.60 0.43 17.58
CA ASP A 224 -13.39 -0.68 18.51
C ASP A 224 -11.89 -0.86 18.83
N LEU A 225 -11.01 -0.69 17.84
CA LEU A 225 -9.56 -0.75 18.03
C LEU A 225 -9.02 0.41 18.88
N LEU A 226 -9.65 1.58 18.83
CA LEU A 226 -9.26 2.75 19.62
C LEU A 226 -9.82 2.73 21.05
N GLU A 227 -10.97 2.08 21.26
CA GLU A 227 -11.65 1.98 22.56
C GLU A 227 -11.18 0.76 23.39
N GLN A 228 -10.42 -0.17 22.80
CA GLN A 228 -9.75 -1.27 23.52
C GLN A 228 -8.37 -0.84 24.06
N PRO A 229 -8.20 -0.67 25.39
CA PRO A 229 -6.93 -0.27 25.99
C PRO A 229 -5.82 -1.34 25.91
#